data_AF-A0A7J2X1G5-F1
#
_entry.id   AF-A0A7J2X1G5-F1
#
_cell.length_a   1.000
_cell.length_b   1.000
_cell.length_c   1.000
_cell.angle_alpha   90.00
_cell.angle_beta   90.00
_cell.angle_gamma   90.00
#
_symmetry.space_group_name_H-M   'P 1'
#
loop_
_entity.id
_entity.type
_entity.pdbx_description
1 polymer ?
#
loop_
_entity_poly.entity_id
_entity_poly.type
_entity_poly.pdbx_seq_one_letter_code
_entity_poly.pdbx_strand_id
1 'polypeptide(L)'
;DRETAKIDPYETFKKAVELGYRKIAVTVAGFQSETIKLIREYESKSDVKAILFIVCNTGVSKEEALNMLDADLVWASASKYVREIVGPKSILQIGLSIPVFILSKMGKKLVLNHLNYIEYSLVIFRVKPPYLKKGPEPLI
;
A
#
# COMPACT_ATOMS: atom_id res chain seq x y z
N ASP A 1 21.44 -7.39 -8.91
CA ASP A 1 22.78 -8.01 -8.90
C ASP A 1 22.66 -9.37 -8.20
N ARG A 2 23.22 -10.43 -8.77
CA ARG A 2 23.20 -11.78 -8.16
C ARG A 2 24.04 -11.84 -6.88
N GLU A 3 25.03 -10.97 -6.74
CA GLU A 3 25.95 -10.97 -5.60
C GLU A 3 25.31 -10.37 -4.33
N THR A 4 24.48 -9.33 -4.50
CA THR A 4 23.84 -8.64 -3.36
C THR A 4 22.37 -8.98 -3.17
N ALA A 5 21.69 -9.46 -4.22
CA ALA A 5 20.24 -9.72 -4.26
C ALA A 5 19.38 -8.57 -3.69
N LYS A 6 19.91 -7.34 -3.65
CA LYS A 6 19.26 -6.19 -3.02
C LYS A 6 17.99 -5.84 -3.79
N ILE A 7 16.87 -5.75 -3.06
CA ILE A 7 15.62 -5.20 -3.57
C ILE A 7 15.55 -3.73 -3.16
N ASP A 8 15.59 -2.84 -4.16
CA ASP A 8 15.51 -1.40 -3.98
C ASP A 8 14.33 -0.86 -4.81
N PRO A 9 13.17 -0.62 -4.17
CA PRO A 9 11.98 -0.18 -4.89
C PRO A 9 12.16 1.19 -5.57
N TYR A 10 12.98 2.08 -4.99
CA TYR A 10 13.22 3.40 -5.57
C TYR A 10 14.09 3.32 -6.83
N GLU A 11 15.19 2.57 -6.79
CA GLU A 11 16.03 2.36 -7.97
C GLU A 11 15.25 1.64 -9.09
N THR A 12 14.41 0.67 -8.72
CA THR A 12 13.55 -0.04 -9.68
C THR A 12 12.54 0.90 -10.33
N PHE A 13 11.92 1.78 -9.55
CA PHE A 13 11.02 2.82 -10.06
C PHE A 13 11.74 3.76 -11.03
N LYS A 14 12.90 4.30 -10.65
CA LYS A 14 13.71 5.16 -11.54
C LYS A 14 14.08 4.44 -12.83
N LYS A 15 14.46 3.17 -12.74
CA LYS A 15 14.79 2.38 -13.93
C LYS A 15 13.60 2.24 -14.88
N ALA A 16 12.40 2.02 -14.36
CA ALA A 16 11.20 1.99 -15.19
C ALA A 16 10.94 3.37 -15.86
N VAL A 17 11.20 4.48 -15.17
CA VAL A 17 11.08 5.82 -15.77
C VAL A 17 12.07 6.02 -16.92
N GLU A 18 13.33 5.62 -16.75
CA GLU A 18 14.37 5.66 -17.80
C GLU A 18 13.97 4.86 -19.04
N LEU A 19 13.31 3.72 -18.83
CA LEU A 19 12.80 2.86 -19.91
C LEU A 19 11.56 3.43 -20.61
N GLY A 20 11.09 4.63 -20.23
CA GLY A 20 9.98 5.31 -20.87
C GLY A 20 8.61 5.04 -20.24
N TYR A 21 8.52 4.24 -19.18
CA TYR A 21 7.25 4.04 -18.47
C TYR A 21 6.84 5.31 -17.72
N ARG A 22 5.53 5.57 -17.67
CA ARG A 22 4.95 6.77 -17.03
C ARG A 22 3.89 6.45 -15.97
N LYS A 23 3.33 5.24 -15.99
CA LYS A 23 2.40 4.75 -14.96
C LYS A 23 2.97 3.44 -14.42
N ILE A 24 3.48 3.48 -13.20
CA ILE A 24 4.33 2.42 -12.66
C ILE A 24 3.73 1.94 -11.34
N ALA A 25 3.47 0.64 -11.22
CA ALA A 25 3.14 0.04 -9.94
C ALA A 25 4.45 -0.31 -9.21
N VAL A 26 4.55 0.07 -7.92
CA VAL A 26 5.73 -0.20 -7.10
C VAL A 26 5.29 -0.86 -5.80
N THR A 27 5.86 -2.02 -5.52
CA THR A 27 5.68 -2.72 -4.25
C THR A 27 6.80 -2.33 -3.30
N VAL A 28 6.45 -1.89 -2.09
CA VAL A 28 7.37 -1.45 -1.05
C VAL A 28 7.10 -2.27 0.21
N ALA A 29 8.15 -2.83 0.80
CA ALA A 29 8.03 -3.50 2.10
C ALA A 29 7.91 -2.45 3.22
N GLY A 30 7.20 -2.77 4.30
CA GLY A 30 6.96 -1.82 5.40
C GLY A 30 8.22 -1.21 6.01
N PHE A 31 9.30 -2.00 6.14
CA PHE A 31 10.61 -1.56 6.63
C PHE A 31 11.39 -0.67 5.63
N GLN A 32 10.87 -0.46 4.42
CA GLN A 32 11.39 0.46 3.40
C GLN A 32 10.42 1.61 3.14
N SER A 33 9.50 1.89 4.07
CA SER A 33 8.43 2.87 3.90
C SER A 33 8.91 4.30 3.58
N GLU A 34 10.15 4.65 3.91
CA GLU A 34 10.79 5.91 3.51
C GLU A 34 10.86 6.08 1.98
N THR A 35 10.89 4.97 1.24
CA THR A 35 10.85 4.96 -0.23
C THR A 35 9.57 5.62 -0.77
N ILE A 36 8.47 5.59 -0.02
CA ILE A 36 7.21 6.23 -0.40
C ILE A 36 7.44 7.74 -0.60
N LYS A 37 8.12 8.39 0.35
CA LYS A 37 8.41 9.83 0.29
C LYS A 37 9.29 10.16 -0.90
N LEU A 38 10.33 9.36 -1.15
CA LEU A 38 11.24 9.56 -2.30
C LEU A 38 10.49 9.48 -3.63
N ILE A 39 9.59 8.49 -3.79
CA ILE A 39 8.79 8.34 -5.01
C ILE A 39 7.80 9.52 -5.15
N ARG A 40 7.09 9.91 -4.09
CA ARG A 40 6.17 11.06 -4.14
C ARG A 40 6.89 12.36 -4.46
N GLU A 41 8.09 12.56 -3.92
CA GLU A 41 8.92 13.72 -4.25
C GLU A 41 9.30 13.70 -5.74
N TYR A 42 9.71 12.55 -6.29
CA TYR A 42 10.01 12.41 -7.72
C TYR A 42 8.79 12.71 -8.61
N GLU A 43 7.62 12.16 -8.26
CA GLU A 43 6.36 12.43 -8.99
C GLU A 43 5.96 13.90 -8.96
N SER A 44 6.31 14.65 -7.90
CA SER A 44 6.00 16.08 -7.80
C SER A 44 6.79 16.93 -8.81
N LYS A 45 7.91 16.40 -9.31
CA LYS A 45 8.84 17.07 -10.22
C LYS A 45 8.80 16.50 -11.64
N SER A 46 7.88 15.58 -11.94
CA SER A 46 7.81 14.87 -13.23
C SER A 46 6.37 14.55 -13.65
N ASP A 47 6.18 14.17 -14.91
CA ASP A 47 4.88 13.66 -15.41
C ASP A 47 4.74 12.13 -15.22
N VAL A 48 5.49 11.56 -14.29
CA VAL A 48 5.40 10.15 -13.92
C VAL A 48 4.37 9.98 -12.81
N LYS A 49 3.66 8.86 -12.84
CA LYS A 49 2.75 8.42 -11.78
C LYS A 49 3.12 7.04 -11.26
N ALA A 50 3.18 6.92 -9.94
CA ALA A 50 3.41 5.70 -9.21
C ALA A 50 2.14 5.27 -8.46
N ILE A 51 1.85 3.96 -8.47
CA ILE A 51 0.87 3.34 -7.59
C ILE A 51 1.64 2.49 -6.58
N LEU A 52 1.54 2.86 -5.31
CA LEU A 52 2.34 2.31 -4.22
C LEU A 52 1.58 1.24 -3.44
N PHE A 53 2.10 0.02 -3.46
CA PHE A 53 1.59 -1.15 -2.78
C PHE A 53 2.48 -1.47 -1.58
N ILE A 54 1.94 -1.37 -0.36
CA ILE A 54 2.72 -1.54 0.86
C ILE A 54 2.43 -2.89 1.51
N VAL A 55 3.43 -3.75 1.59
CA VAL A 55 3.34 -5.14 2.03
C VAL A 55 4.38 -5.46 3.11
N CYS A 56 4.33 -6.67 3.68
CA CYS A 56 5.29 -7.10 4.71
C CYS A 56 5.35 -6.13 5.91
N ASN A 57 4.19 -5.77 6.45
CA ASN A 57 4.04 -4.73 7.46
C ASN A 57 4.05 -5.23 8.92
N THR A 58 4.40 -6.50 9.14
CA THR A 58 4.51 -7.07 10.49
C THR A 58 5.66 -6.40 11.24
N GLY A 59 5.42 -5.92 12.46
CA GLY A 59 6.46 -5.34 13.31
C GLY A 59 6.98 -3.97 12.84
N VAL A 60 6.30 -3.32 11.89
CA VAL A 60 6.65 -1.95 11.48
C VAL A 60 6.46 -1.00 12.64
N SER A 61 7.34 -0.03 12.74
CA SER A 61 7.28 1.04 13.72
C SER A 61 6.13 2.01 13.43
N LYS A 62 5.82 2.85 14.43
CA LYS A 62 4.88 3.95 14.28
C LYS A 62 5.30 4.93 13.18
N GLU A 63 6.60 5.21 13.08
CA GLU A 63 7.15 6.12 12.07
C GLU A 63 6.99 5.55 10.66
N GLU A 64 7.29 4.26 10.48
CA GLU A 64 7.09 3.58 9.21
C GLU A 64 5.62 3.58 8.80
N ALA A 65 4.70 3.33 9.73
CA ALA A 65 3.27 3.41 9.48
C ALA A 65 2.80 4.84 9.10
N LEU A 66 3.45 5.89 9.59
CA LEU A 66 3.15 7.27 9.19
C LEU A 66 3.57 7.54 7.74
N ASN A 67 4.71 7.01 7.30
CA ASN A 67 5.14 7.11 5.90
C ASN A 67 4.11 6.47 4.94
N MET A 68 3.39 5.43 5.39
CA MET A 68 2.38 4.73 4.59
C MET A 68 1.13 5.56 4.28
N LEU A 69 0.91 6.71 4.95
CA LEU A 69 -0.25 7.56 4.69
C LEU A 69 -0.25 8.15 3.27
N ASP A 70 0.91 8.23 2.63
CA ASP A 70 1.08 8.71 1.25
C ASP A 70 1.08 7.58 0.21
N ALA A 71 0.82 6.33 0.62
CA ALA A 71 0.68 5.18 -0.28
C ALA A 71 -0.71 5.09 -0.94
N ASP A 72 -0.90 4.12 -1.83
CA ASP A 72 -2.19 3.88 -2.49
C ASP A 72 -2.94 2.69 -1.86
N LEU A 73 -2.23 1.60 -1.57
CA LEU A 73 -2.76 0.37 -0.97
C LEU A 73 -1.81 -0.13 0.12
N VAL A 74 -2.36 -0.46 1.29
CA VAL A 74 -1.57 -0.90 2.45
C VAL A 74 -2.19 -2.16 3.07
N TRP A 75 -1.44 -3.26 3.10
CA TRP A 75 -1.88 -4.53 3.70
C TRP A 75 -1.61 -4.52 5.21
N ALA A 76 -2.63 -4.63 6.05
CA ALA A 76 -2.47 -4.55 7.50
C ALA A 76 -2.56 -5.91 8.21
N SER A 77 -1.98 -6.95 7.59
CA SER A 77 -1.82 -8.24 8.25
C SER A 77 -0.87 -8.11 9.45
N ALA A 78 -1.30 -8.58 10.62
CA ALA A 78 -0.49 -8.64 11.85
C ALA A 78 0.21 -7.33 12.29
N SER A 79 -0.24 -6.16 11.80
CA SER A 79 0.43 -4.88 12.02
C SER A 79 -0.42 -3.93 12.87
N LYS A 80 0.00 -3.68 14.11
CA LYS A 80 -0.75 -2.83 15.04
C LYS A 80 -0.84 -1.39 14.53
N TYR A 81 0.31 -0.76 14.27
CA TYR A 81 0.36 0.66 13.92
C TYR A 81 -0.31 0.95 12.58
N VAL A 82 -0.24 0.06 11.60
CA VAL A 82 -0.96 0.25 10.33
C VAL A 82 -2.48 0.25 10.55
N ARG A 83 -3.00 -0.65 11.38
CA ARG A 83 -4.44 -0.67 11.70
C ARG A 83 -4.90 0.59 12.44
N GLU A 84 -4.08 1.10 13.36
CA GLU A 84 -4.41 2.28 14.17
C GLU A 84 -4.22 3.62 13.44
N ILE A 85 -3.23 3.73 12.55
CA ILE A 85 -2.84 4.99 11.91
C ILE A 85 -3.36 5.08 10.48
N VAL A 86 -3.13 4.04 9.69
CA VAL A 86 -3.49 4.02 8.26
C VAL A 86 -4.96 3.70 8.07
N GLY A 87 -5.48 2.72 8.82
CA GLY A 87 -6.87 2.26 8.74
C GLY A 87 -7.89 3.41 8.76
N PRO A 88 -7.88 4.29 9.78
CA PRO A 88 -8.83 5.40 9.90
C PRO A 88 -8.77 6.45 8.79
N LYS A 89 -7.70 6.46 7.98
CA LYS A 89 -7.49 7.40 6.87
C LYS A 89 -7.87 6.82 5.52
N SER A 90 -8.14 5.52 5.45
CA SER A 90 -8.52 4.85 4.22
C SER A 90 -9.88 5.30 3.69
N ILE A 91 -9.98 5.45 2.38
CA ILE A 91 -11.22 5.80 1.67
C ILE A 91 -12.04 4.57 1.28
N LEU A 92 -11.41 3.40 1.33
CA LEU A 92 -12.00 2.09 1.10
C LEU A 92 -11.17 1.05 1.86
N GLN A 93 -11.84 0.03 2.37
CA GLN A 93 -11.21 -1.15 2.95
C GLN A 93 -11.76 -2.38 2.22
N ILE A 94 -10.90 -3.36 1.95
CA ILE A 94 -11.31 -4.71 1.58
C ILE A 94 -10.76 -5.71 2.60
N GLY A 95 -11.51 -6.79 2.84
CA GLY A 95 -11.16 -7.79 3.85
C GLY A 95 -11.46 -7.35 5.29
N LEU A 96 -11.66 -8.33 6.18
CA LEU A 96 -11.99 -8.10 7.59
C LEU A 96 -10.86 -8.52 8.53
N SER A 97 -10.39 -9.76 8.40
CA SER A 97 -9.32 -10.33 9.24
C SER A 97 -7.92 -9.89 8.78
N ILE A 98 -7.71 -9.83 7.46
CA ILE A 98 -6.51 -9.28 6.81
C ILE A 98 -6.98 -8.12 5.93
N PRO A 99 -7.16 -6.92 6.53
CA PRO A 99 -7.67 -5.78 5.79
C PRO A 99 -6.58 -5.21 4.87
N VAL A 100 -7.00 -4.75 3.69
CA VAL A 100 -6.22 -3.87 2.83
C VAL A 100 -6.88 -2.50 2.86
N PHE A 101 -6.10 -1.49 3.23
CA PHE A 101 -6.52 -0.11 3.31
C PHE A 101 -6.15 0.62 2.02
N ILE A 102 -7.13 1.24 1.39
CA ILE A 102 -6.96 2.02 0.16
C ILE A 102 -7.00 3.49 0.54
N LEU A 103 -5.96 4.24 0.17
CA LEU A 103 -5.78 5.64 0.58
C LEU A 103 -6.00 6.63 -0.56
N SER A 104 -5.89 6.20 -1.82
CA SER A 104 -5.97 7.09 -2.97
C SER A 104 -7.12 6.77 -3.93
N LYS A 105 -7.54 7.79 -4.70
CA LYS A 105 -8.55 7.62 -5.76
C LYS A 105 -8.10 6.61 -6.82
N MET A 106 -6.82 6.56 -7.15
CA MET A 106 -6.28 5.60 -8.11
C MET A 106 -6.29 4.18 -7.53
N GLY A 107 -5.88 4.00 -6.27
CA GLY A 107 -5.97 2.73 -5.58
C GLY A 107 -7.40 2.22 -5.50
N LYS A 108 -8.37 3.10 -5.23
CA LYS A 108 -9.80 2.75 -5.26
C LYS A 108 -10.24 2.28 -6.64
N LYS A 109 -9.85 2.98 -7.70
CA LYS A 109 -10.16 2.56 -9.08
C LYS A 109 -9.57 1.18 -9.38
N LEU A 110 -8.33 0.94 -8.99
CA LEU A 110 -7.65 -0.35 -9.21
C LEU A 110 -8.35 -1.50 -8.48
N VAL A 111 -8.68 -1.31 -7.19
CA VAL A 111 -9.37 -2.33 -6.40
C VAL A 111 -10.77 -2.60 -6.95
N LEU A 112 -11.57 -1.57 -7.26
CA LEU A 112 -12.90 -1.78 -7.84
C LEU A 112 -12.84 -2.50 -9.19
N ASN A 113 -11.86 -2.18 -10.02
CA ASN A 113 -11.63 -2.91 -11.26
C ASN A 113 -11.27 -4.38 -11.01
N HIS A 114 -10.45 -4.67 -9.99
CA HIS A 114 -10.13 -6.04 -9.60
C HIS A 114 -11.37 -6.79 -9.10
N LEU A 115 -12.23 -6.15 -8.31
CA LEU A 115 -13.46 -6.75 -7.80
C LEU A 115 -14.42 -7.20 -8.93
N ASN A 116 -14.39 -6.57 -10.10
CA ASN A 116 -15.20 -6.99 -11.26
C ASN A 116 -14.85 -8.39 -11.78
N TYR A 117 -13.67 -8.93 -11.44
CA TYR A 117 -13.20 -10.25 -11.87
C TYR A 117 -13.28 -11.31 -10.76
N ILE A 118 -13.79 -10.94 -9.58
CA ILE A 118 -13.93 -11.87 -8.46
C ILE A 118 -15.26 -12.61 -8.59
N GLU A 119 -15.21 -13.94 -8.55
CA GLU A 119 -16.40 -14.81 -8.66
C GLU A 119 -17.19 -14.95 -7.33
N TYR A 120 -16.61 -14.50 -6.21
CA TYR A 120 -17.28 -14.51 -4.91
C TYR A 120 -18.35 -13.41 -4.80
N SER A 121 -19.45 -13.71 -4.10
CA SER A 121 -20.45 -12.70 -3.77
C SER A 121 -19.87 -11.60 -2.86
N LEU A 122 -20.19 -10.34 -3.18
CA LEU A 122 -19.68 -9.17 -2.46
C LEU A 122 -20.81 -8.47 -1.69
N VAL A 123 -20.51 -8.00 -0.47
CA VAL A 123 -21.38 -7.13 0.31
C VAL A 123 -20.71 -5.77 0.46
N ILE A 124 -21.38 -4.69 0.04
CA ILE A 124 -20.86 -3.33 0.09
C ILE A 124 -21.83 -2.46 0.89
N PHE A 125 -21.34 -1.84 1.95
CA PHE A 125 -22.10 -0.92 2.79
C PHE A 125 -21.21 0.21 3.30
N ARG A 126 -21.83 1.31 3.73
CA ARG A 126 -21.09 2.48 4.24
C ARG A 126 -20.70 2.26 5.68
N VAL A 127 -19.41 2.42 5.97
CA VAL A 127 -18.84 2.45 7.33
C VAL A 127 -17.65 3.40 7.36
N LYS A 128 -17.23 3.79 8.57
CA LYS A 128 -15.93 4.43 8.77
C LYS A 128 -14.87 3.34 9.02
N PRO A 129 -13.84 3.19 8.18
CA PRO A 129 -12.75 2.24 8.43
C PRO A 129 -11.94 2.61 9.69
N PRO A 130 -11.25 1.65 10.33
CA PRO A 130 -11.21 0.24 9.96
C PRO A 130 -12.43 -0.54 10.51
N TYR A 131 -13.02 -1.43 9.69
CA TYR A 131 -14.06 -2.37 10.12
C TYR A 131 -13.46 -3.78 10.23
N LEU A 132 -13.09 -4.19 11.44
CA LEU A 132 -12.26 -5.36 11.67
C LEU A 132 -13.04 -6.52 12.28
N LYS A 133 -12.69 -7.75 11.87
CA LYS A 133 -13.05 -8.99 12.58
C LYS A 133 -11.79 -9.53 13.26
N LYS A 134 -11.93 -10.47 14.20
CA LYS A 134 -10.80 -11.23 14.74
C LYS A 134 -9.92 -11.73 13.59
N GLY A 135 -8.64 -11.40 13.67
CA GLY A 135 -7.64 -11.62 12.63
C GLY A 135 -6.41 -12.34 13.19
N PRO A 136 -5.27 -12.28 12.49
CA PRO A 136 -4.02 -12.83 13.03
C PRO A 136 -3.65 -12.10 14.31
N GLU A 137 -3.29 -12.87 15.34
CA GLU A 137 -2.84 -12.41 16.65
C GLU A 137 -1.52 -13.13 17.00
N PRO A 138 -0.62 -12.49 17.77
CA PRO A 138 -0.69 -11.10 18.23
C PRO A 138 -0.51 -10.10 17.07
N LEU A 139 -1.00 -8.88 17.26
CA LEU A 139 -0.61 -7.75 16.41
C LEU A 139 0.69 -7.18 16.96
N ILE A 140 1.71 -7.08 16.10
CA ILE A 140 3.06 -6.66 16.46
C ILE A 140 3.37 -5.35 15.75
#